data_AF-A0A3N5YTJ2-F1
#
_entry.id   AF-A0A3N5YTJ2-F1
#
_cell.length_a   1.000
_cell.length_b   1.000
_cell.length_c   1.000
_cell.angle_alpha   90.00
_cell.angle_beta   90.00
_cell.angle_gamma   90.00
#
_symmetry.space_group_name_H-M   'P 1'
#
loop_
_entity.id
_entity.type
_entity.pdbx_description
1 polymer ?
#
loop_
_entity_poly.entity_id
_entity_poly.type
_entity_poly.pdbx_seq_one_letter_code
_entity_poly.pdbx_strand_id
1 'polypeptide(L)'
;MDPLAVDPEADRRPVKECRISEIGRYLIHPGPVEIRKRLVGCEVHRGQRLPVRWLHRVWAGVRRRAPGRTSEVLLSGFKLKVPAMNDPDLETHLRRLADELRGFDPFAQKLARIQTAGLRHLVGICEDVGGGYSYLKLQGTLDEKIRYLSANIGREVRVTLHRAHLSEGLFDLRGFPPAAFNPANAFRLLTYTRGGAPAACVLNAIGNLDFRLADPHVLSYLSLFEHTLAANPDLRRAVDACFLGSARPVRLFFNRQLEVDYSKANLPEIYRSLLRSNDPDGSKNLIQPVLNSMQTAVSLSYLPAADAGAEKLFTQVSILHDLRALDSLRKRLPAVYAELSRRAFSSDAGRFYLLDSITGATHGS
;
A
#
# COMPACT_ATOMS: atom_id res chain seq x y z
N MET A 1 19.41 -8.81 27.98
CA MET A 1 19.40 -10.00 27.12
C MET A 1 20.68 -10.02 26.32
N ASP A 2 21.35 -11.16 26.20
CA ASP A 2 22.54 -11.29 25.35
C ASP A 2 22.09 -11.44 23.89
N PRO A 3 22.43 -10.51 22.97
CA PRO A 3 22.06 -10.63 21.57
C PRO A 3 22.63 -11.89 20.92
N LEU A 4 23.78 -12.38 21.38
CA LEU A 4 24.44 -13.57 20.83
C LEU A 4 23.66 -14.86 21.08
N ALA A 5 22.80 -14.87 22.11
CA ALA A 5 21.94 -16.01 22.39
C ALA A 5 20.82 -16.19 21.34
N VAL A 6 20.55 -15.15 20.55
CA VAL A 6 19.48 -15.10 19.56
C VAL A 6 20.02 -14.95 18.14
N ASP A 7 21.05 -14.12 17.98
CA ASP A 7 21.75 -13.89 16.72
C ASP A 7 23.27 -13.96 16.96
N PRO A 8 23.94 -15.06 16.59
CA PRO A 8 25.38 -15.23 16.76
C PRO A 8 26.24 -14.17 16.04
N GLU A 9 25.68 -13.48 15.05
CA GLU A 9 26.37 -12.43 14.30
C GLU A 9 26.26 -11.05 14.95
N ALA A 10 25.47 -10.91 16.03
CA ALA A 10 25.23 -9.62 16.65
C ALA A 10 26.45 -9.07 17.42
N ASP A 11 26.57 -7.75 17.46
CA ASP A 11 27.58 -7.11 18.30
C ASP A 11 27.20 -7.27 19.78
N ARG A 12 28.20 -7.33 20.68
CA ARG A 12 28.00 -7.31 22.13
C ARG A 12 27.61 -5.91 22.64
N ARG A 13 26.43 -5.44 22.25
CA ARG A 13 25.83 -4.16 22.65
C ARG A 13 24.44 -4.39 23.27
N PRO A 14 23.91 -3.39 24.02
CA PRO A 14 22.55 -3.48 24.56
C PRO A 14 21.52 -3.73 23.46
N VAL A 15 20.63 -4.69 23.72
CA VAL A 15 19.48 -4.99 22.86
C VAL A 15 18.27 -4.23 23.36
N LYS A 16 17.55 -3.58 22.46
CA LYS A 16 16.22 -3.03 22.75
C LYS A 16 15.18 -4.05 22.34
N GLU A 17 14.33 -4.43 23.29
CA GLU A 17 13.19 -5.31 23.04
C GLU A 17 11.90 -4.50 23.07
N CYS A 18 11.02 -4.74 22.10
CA CYS A 18 9.64 -4.26 22.13
C CYS A 18 8.67 -5.36 21.70
N ARG A 19 7.38 -5.14 21.96
CA ARG A 19 6.30 -6.02 21.54
C ARG A 19 5.63 -5.46 20.29
N ILE A 20 5.35 -6.32 19.32
CA ILE A 20 4.61 -5.97 18.10
C ILE A 20 3.37 -6.84 17.96
N SER A 21 2.30 -6.28 17.41
CA SER A 21 1.08 -7.02 17.08
C SER A 21 1.28 -7.96 15.88
N GLU A 22 0.29 -8.80 15.58
CA GLU A 22 0.27 -9.60 14.35
C GLU A 22 0.31 -8.76 13.09
N ILE A 23 -0.37 -7.61 13.08
CA ILE A 23 -0.31 -6.66 11.98
C ILE A 23 1.12 -6.13 11.86
N GLY A 24 1.74 -5.75 12.98
CA GLY A 24 3.14 -5.32 13.02
C GLY A 24 4.08 -6.37 12.45
N ARG A 25 3.94 -7.63 12.86
CA ARG A 25 4.70 -8.76 12.33
C ARG A 25 4.47 -8.97 10.83
N TYR A 26 3.23 -8.92 10.36
CA TYR A 26 2.88 -9.05 8.94
C TYR A 26 3.55 -7.98 8.06
N LEU A 27 3.51 -6.71 8.50
CA LEU A 27 4.06 -5.59 7.73
C LEU A 27 5.59 -5.71 7.51
N ILE A 28 6.31 -6.31 8.46
CA ILE A 28 7.78 -6.45 8.42
C ILE A 28 8.24 -7.85 8.03
N HIS A 29 7.31 -8.78 7.79
CA HIS A 29 7.64 -10.15 7.42
C HIS A 29 8.35 -10.18 6.06
N PRO A 30 9.52 -10.84 5.94
CA PRO A 30 10.31 -10.82 4.70
C PRO A 30 9.81 -11.85 3.66
N GLY A 31 8.99 -12.80 4.08
CA GLY A 31 8.50 -13.88 3.23
C GLY A 31 7.32 -13.48 2.33
N PRO A 32 7.03 -14.33 1.33
CA PRO A 32 6.02 -14.05 0.31
C PRO A 32 4.62 -13.98 0.88
N VAL A 33 3.77 -13.20 0.20
CA VAL A 33 2.38 -13.00 0.56
C VAL A 33 1.52 -13.26 -0.67
N GLU A 34 0.47 -14.07 -0.54
CA GLU A 34 -0.50 -14.32 -1.62
C GLU A 34 -1.64 -13.31 -1.54
N ILE A 35 -1.94 -12.67 -2.67
CA ILE A 35 -3.11 -11.79 -2.82
C ILE A 35 -3.96 -12.26 -3.99
N ARG A 36 -5.22 -11.81 -4.04
CA ARG A 36 -6.10 -12.03 -5.19
C ARG A 36 -6.27 -10.76 -6.00
N LYS A 37 -6.27 -10.90 -7.32
CA LYS A 37 -6.55 -9.81 -8.26
C LYS A 37 -7.45 -10.32 -9.39
N ARG A 38 -8.30 -9.46 -9.95
CA ARG A 38 -9.13 -9.83 -11.09
C ARG A 38 -8.33 -9.75 -12.37
N LEU A 39 -8.21 -10.83 -13.14
CA LEU A 39 -7.58 -10.81 -14.45
C LEU A 39 -8.56 -10.21 -15.48
N VAL A 40 -8.15 -9.15 -16.18
CA VAL A 40 -9.04 -8.36 -17.06
C VAL A 40 -8.49 -8.19 -18.47
N GLY A 41 -7.27 -8.67 -18.74
CA GLY A 41 -6.73 -8.62 -20.09
C GLY A 41 -5.29 -9.10 -20.20
N CYS A 42 -4.65 -8.71 -21.30
CA CYS A 42 -3.23 -8.91 -21.53
C CYS A 42 -2.61 -7.81 -22.39
N GLU A 43 -1.30 -7.60 -22.23
CA GLU A 43 -0.47 -6.85 -23.16
C GLU A 43 0.36 -7.82 -24.01
N VAL A 44 0.34 -7.56 -25.31
CA VAL A 44 0.88 -8.42 -26.36
C VAL A 44 2.12 -7.76 -26.94
N HIS A 45 3.29 -8.33 -26.69
CA HIS A 45 4.55 -7.79 -27.20
C HIS A 45 5.01 -8.56 -28.43
N ARG A 46 5.04 -7.88 -29.57
CA ARG A 46 5.54 -8.44 -30.84
C ARG A 46 7.01 -8.11 -31.03
N GLY A 47 7.77 -9.07 -31.55
CA GLY A 47 9.14 -8.84 -31.99
C GLY A 47 9.13 -8.13 -33.35
N GLN A 48 9.91 -7.06 -33.49
CA GLN A 48 10.22 -6.54 -34.82
C GLN A 48 11.02 -7.62 -35.57
N ARG A 49 10.46 -8.13 -36.68
CA ARG A 49 11.24 -8.76 -37.74
C ARG A 49 11.69 -7.64 -38.67
N LEU A 50 12.84 -7.01 -38.38
CA LEU A 50 13.49 -6.19 -39.40
C LEU A 50 14.14 -7.17 -40.40
N PRO A 51 13.78 -7.14 -41.70
CA PRO A 51 14.59 -7.81 -42.69
C PRO A 51 15.95 -7.09 -42.75
N VAL A 52 17.04 -7.83 -42.49
CA VAL A 52 18.40 -7.32 -42.71
C VAL A 52 18.56 -7.13 -44.21
N ARG A 53 18.30 -5.93 -44.72
CA ARG A 53 18.73 -5.48 -46.05
C ARG A 53 18.76 -3.96 -46.11
N TRP A 54 19.99 -3.45 -46.12
CA TRP A 54 20.41 -2.18 -46.70
C TRP A 54 19.77 -0.89 -46.18
N LEU A 55 20.50 -0.20 -45.28
CA LEU A 55 20.76 1.24 -45.38
C LEU A 55 21.98 1.57 -44.51
N HIS A 56 23.17 1.37 -45.10
CA HIS A 56 24.30 2.18 -44.74
C HIS A 56 24.04 3.62 -45.23
N ARG A 57 24.34 4.55 -44.34
CA ARG A 57 24.57 6.00 -44.54
C ARG A 57 23.40 6.94 -44.28
N VAL A 58 23.79 7.93 -43.47
CA VAL A 58 23.23 9.24 -43.17
C VAL A 58 22.02 9.23 -42.23
N TRP A 59 22.27 9.61 -40.97
CA TRP A 59 21.84 10.89 -40.39
C TRP A 59 22.36 10.98 -38.95
N ALA A 60 23.40 11.80 -38.79
CA ALA A 60 23.82 12.30 -37.50
C ALA A 60 22.80 13.36 -37.04
N GLY A 61 22.43 13.33 -35.76
CA GLY A 61 21.81 14.48 -35.10
C GLY A 61 20.28 14.54 -35.08
N VAL A 62 19.59 13.51 -34.59
CA VAL A 62 18.26 13.68 -33.97
C VAL A 62 18.17 12.77 -32.73
N ARG A 63 17.72 13.35 -31.62
CA ARG A 63 17.48 12.69 -30.32
C ARG A 63 16.87 11.29 -30.52
N ARG A 64 17.60 10.25 -30.11
CA ARG A 64 17.10 8.87 -30.06
C ARG A 64 15.91 8.79 -29.10
N ARG A 65 14.68 8.92 -29.61
CA ARG A 65 13.54 8.19 -29.06
C ARG A 65 13.84 6.71 -29.27
N ALA A 66 13.78 5.92 -28.20
CA ALA A 66 13.89 4.47 -28.30
C ALA A 66 12.87 3.95 -29.35
N PRO A 67 13.23 2.93 -30.16
CA PRO A 67 12.31 2.39 -31.17
C PRO A 67 11.04 1.88 -30.47
N GLY A 68 9.89 2.35 -30.95
CA GLY A 68 8.58 2.03 -30.40
C GLY A 68 8.38 0.52 -30.27
N ARG A 69 8.22 0.06 -29.03
CA ARG A 69 7.69 -1.28 -28.74
C ARG A 69 6.26 -1.31 -29.29
N THR A 70 6.00 -2.12 -30.29
CA THR A 70 4.64 -2.38 -30.79
C THR A 70 3.95 -3.35 -29.84
N SER A 71 3.49 -2.83 -28.70
CA SER A 71 2.61 -3.57 -27.82
C SER A 71 1.15 -3.26 -28.10
N GLU A 72 0.32 -4.29 -28.04
CA GLU A 72 -1.13 -4.22 -28.21
C GLU A 72 -1.79 -4.65 -26.91
N VAL A 73 -2.71 -3.84 -26.39
CA VAL A 73 -3.45 -4.15 -25.16
C VAL A 73 -4.81 -4.72 -25.53
N LEU A 74 -5.09 -5.92 -25.02
CA LEU A 74 -6.40 -6.56 -25.14
C LEU A 74 -7.05 -6.60 -23.76
N LEU A 75 -8.20 -5.95 -23.64
CA LEU A 75 -9.01 -6.00 -22.43
C LEU A 75 -10.29 -6.80 -22.69
N SER A 76 -10.74 -7.49 -21.64
CA SER A 76 -12.07 -8.07 -21.56
C SER A 76 -13.12 -6.98 -21.76
N GLY A 77 -14.09 -7.24 -22.63
CA GLY A 77 -15.29 -6.39 -22.73
C GLY A 77 -16.28 -6.64 -21.60
N PHE A 78 -16.05 -7.71 -20.83
CA PHE A 78 -17.00 -8.25 -19.88
C PHE A 78 -16.74 -7.68 -18.48
N LYS A 79 -17.51 -6.66 -18.11
CA LYS A 79 -17.36 -5.96 -16.82
C LYS A 79 -18.13 -6.58 -15.66
N LEU A 80 -18.80 -7.72 -15.86
CA LEU A 80 -19.61 -8.35 -14.82
C LEU A 80 -18.77 -8.64 -13.56
N LYS A 81 -19.17 -7.99 -12.47
CA LYS A 81 -18.67 -8.19 -11.11
C LYS A 81 -19.83 -8.78 -10.32
N VAL A 82 -19.63 -9.96 -9.73
CA VAL A 82 -20.60 -10.51 -8.78
C VAL A 82 -20.28 -9.86 -7.43
N PRO A 83 -21.17 -9.04 -6.86
CA PRO A 83 -20.93 -8.45 -5.56
C PRO A 83 -20.89 -9.55 -4.50
N ALA A 84 -20.15 -9.31 -3.42
CA ALA A 84 -20.23 -10.14 -2.23
C ALA A 84 -21.66 -10.06 -1.67
N MET A 85 -22.23 -11.21 -1.29
CA MET A 85 -23.60 -11.28 -0.80
C MET A 85 -23.66 -11.99 0.54
N ASN A 86 -24.64 -11.62 1.37
CA ASN A 86 -24.87 -12.25 2.66
C ASN A 86 -25.35 -13.70 2.52
N ASP A 87 -26.04 -14.02 1.42
CA ASP A 87 -26.49 -15.36 1.08
C ASP A 87 -25.43 -16.07 0.21
N PRO A 88 -24.73 -17.10 0.73
CA PRO A 88 -23.68 -17.80 0.00
C PRO A 88 -24.21 -18.66 -1.15
N ASP A 89 -25.45 -19.14 -1.08
CA ASP A 89 -26.05 -19.95 -2.13
C ASP A 89 -26.43 -19.08 -3.32
N LEU A 90 -27.02 -17.91 -3.06
CA LEU A 90 -27.32 -16.93 -4.10
C LEU A 90 -26.04 -16.35 -4.71
N GLU A 91 -25.01 -16.06 -3.91
CA GLU A 91 -23.70 -15.66 -4.40
C GLU A 91 -23.11 -16.73 -5.33
N THR A 92 -23.17 -18.00 -4.93
CA THR A 92 -22.68 -19.13 -5.73
C THR A 92 -23.46 -19.26 -7.03
N HIS A 93 -24.78 -19.08 -6.99
CA HIS A 93 -25.63 -19.11 -8.17
C HIS A 93 -25.28 -17.97 -9.15
N LEU A 94 -25.14 -16.74 -8.67
CA LEU A 94 -24.73 -15.60 -9.50
C LEU A 94 -23.32 -15.78 -10.09
N ARG A 95 -22.40 -16.38 -9.34
CA ARG A 95 -21.07 -16.75 -9.86
C ARG A 95 -21.16 -17.76 -11.00
N ARG A 96 -22.03 -18.76 -10.91
CA ARG A 96 -22.26 -19.72 -12.02
C ARG A 96 -22.80 -19.02 -13.26
N LEU A 97 -23.81 -18.16 -13.11
CA LEU A 97 -24.33 -17.36 -14.23
C LEU A 97 -23.26 -16.47 -14.86
N ALA A 98 -22.46 -15.79 -14.03
CA ALA A 98 -21.36 -14.97 -14.52
C ALA A 98 -20.31 -15.82 -15.27
N ASP A 99 -20.00 -17.02 -14.78
CA ASP A 99 -19.08 -17.97 -15.43
C ASP A 99 -19.60 -18.43 -16.80
N GLU A 100 -20.89 -18.75 -16.93
CA GLU A 100 -21.50 -19.15 -18.20
C GLU A 100 -21.47 -18.01 -19.22
N LEU A 101 -21.80 -16.79 -18.78
CA LEU A 101 -21.83 -15.63 -19.68
C LEU A 101 -20.43 -15.19 -20.15
N ARG A 102 -19.34 -15.57 -19.46
CA ARG A 102 -17.97 -15.26 -19.90
C ARG A 102 -17.60 -15.92 -21.23
N GLY A 103 -18.24 -17.03 -21.60
CA GLY A 103 -18.03 -17.66 -22.91
C GLY A 103 -18.34 -16.71 -24.10
N PHE A 104 -19.16 -15.69 -23.86
CA PHE A 104 -19.52 -14.67 -24.84
C PHE A 104 -18.57 -13.45 -24.86
N ASP A 105 -17.55 -13.42 -24.00
CA ASP A 105 -16.54 -12.35 -24.03
C ASP A 105 -15.71 -12.45 -25.32
N PRO A 106 -15.65 -11.39 -26.16
CA PRO A 106 -14.84 -11.39 -27.38
C PRO A 106 -13.34 -11.50 -27.09
N PHE A 107 -12.89 -11.36 -25.84
CA PHE A 107 -11.50 -11.50 -25.45
C PHE A 107 -10.86 -12.80 -25.96
N ALA A 108 -11.50 -13.95 -25.74
CA ALA A 108 -10.96 -15.23 -26.19
C ALA A 108 -10.82 -15.29 -27.72
N GLN A 109 -11.79 -14.73 -28.46
CA GLN A 109 -11.74 -14.65 -29.93
C GLN A 109 -10.63 -13.71 -30.40
N LYS A 110 -10.46 -12.54 -29.76
CA LYS A 110 -9.38 -11.60 -30.06
C LYS A 110 -8.02 -12.21 -29.79
N LEU A 111 -7.87 -12.91 -28.67
CA LEU A 111 -6.64 -13.60 -28.28
C LEU A 111 -6.28 -14.72 -29.25
N ALA A 112 -7.27 -15.51 -29.71
CA ALA A 112 -7.07 -16.56 -30.70
C ALA A 112 -6.67 -16.03 -32.09
N ARG A 113 -7.05 -14.80 -32.43
CA ARG A 113 -6.65 -14.13 -33.69
C ARG A 113 -5.23 -13.61 -33.68
N ILE A 114 -4.55 -13.59 -32.54
CA ILE A 114 -3.15 -13.16 -32.48
C ILE A 114 -2.30 -14.24 -33.14
N GLN A 115 -1.67 -13.89 -34.26
CA GLN A 115 -0.68 -14.75 -34.89
C GLN A 115 0.49 -14.96 -33.91
N THR A 116 0.68 -16.20 -33.46
CA THR A 116 1.79 -16.58 -32.56
C THR A 116 3.16 -16.38 -33.22
N ALA A 117 3.19 -16.40 -34.55
CA ALA A 117 4.37 -16.08 -35.36
C ALA A 117 4.82 -14.63 -35.15
N GLY A 118 5.86 -14.44 -34.35
CA GLY A 118 6.44 -13.13 -34.04
C GLY A 118 6.04 -12.55 -32.68
N LEU A 119 5.25 -13.27 -31.88
CA LEU A 119 5.03 -12.94 -30.48
C LEU A 119 6.30 -13.23 -29.67
N ARG A 120 6.77 -12.21 -28.95
CA ARG A 120 7.89 -12.35 -28.01
C ARG A 120 7.41 -12.68 -26.62
N HIS A 121 6.36 -12.00 -26.16
CA HIS A 121 5.89 -12.15 -24.79
C HIS A 121 4.43 -11.71 -24.63
N LEU A 122 3.73 -12.35 -23.68
CA LEU A 122 2.41 -11.97 -23.19
C LEU A 122 2.48 -11.66 -21.71
N VAL A 123 1.90 -10.53 -21.31
CA VAL A 123 1.80 -10.11 -19.91
C VAL A 123 0.32 -10.03 -19.56
N GLY A 124 -0.12 -10.63 -18.46
CA GLY A 124 -1.50 -10.48 -18.00
C GLY A 124 -1.73 -9.07 -17.45
N ILE A 125 -2.96 -8.58 -17.53
CA ILE A 125 -3.38 -7.32 -16.92
C ILE A 125 -4.46 -7.65 -15.89
N CYS A 126 -4.21 -7.25 -14.65
CA CYS A 126 -5.14 -7.38 -13.55
C CYS A 126 -5.70 -6.02 -13.14
N GLU A 127 -6.97 -5.97 -12.78
CA GLU A 127 -7.61 -4.82 -12.16
C GLU A 127 -7.55 -4.96 -10.63
N ASP A 128 -7.24 -3.85 -9.96
CA ASP A 128 -7.28 -3.68 -8.51
C ASP A 128 -8.64 -3.13 -8.05
N VAL A 129 -8.94 -3.23 -6.75
CA VAL A 129 -10.20 -2.79 -6.12
C VAL A 129 -10.53 -1.32 -6.44
N GLY A 130 -9.52 -0.47 -6.62
CA GLY A 130 -9.67 0.94 -6.99
C GLY A 130 -9.72 1.23 -8.49
N GLY A 131 -9.91 0.21 -9.35
CA GLY A 131 -9.96 0.36 -10.82
C GLY A 131 -8.61 0.53 -11.51
N GLY A 132 -7.50 0.53 -10.75
CA GLY A 132 -6.15 0.59 -11.30
C GLY A 132 -5.73 -0.73 -11.95
N TYR A 133 -4.87 -0.66 -12.97
CA TYR A 133 -4.30 -1.85 -13.62
C TYR A 133 -2.92 -2.20 -13.07
N SER A 134 -2.61 -3.49 -13.00
CA SER A 134 -1.29 -4.00 -12.70
C SER A 134 -0.94 -5.20 -13.57
N TYR A 135 0.33 -5.35 -13.90
CA TYR A 135 0.79 -6.45 -14.74
C TYR A 135 0.99 -7.73 -13.96
N LEU A 136 0.57 -8.84 -14.57
CA LEU A 136 0.78 -10.21 -14.10
C LEU A 136 1.82 -10.88 -14.99
N LYS A 137 2.95 -11.27 -14.39
CA LYS A 137 3.95 -12.09 -15.08
C LYS A 137 3.41 -13.51 -15.22
N LEU A 138 3.13 -13.91 -16.46
CA LEU A 138 2.70 -15.26 -16.79
C LEU A 138 3.92 -16.17 -16.96
N GLN A 139 3.84 -17.39 -16.45
CA GLN A 139 4.86 -18.44 -16.60
C GLN A 139 4.49 -19.40 -17.73
N GLY A 140 5.47 -20.18 -18.19
CA GLY A 140 5.25 -21.19 -19.23
C GLY A 140 5.49 -20.70 -20.67
N THR A 141 5.19 -21.60 -21.61
CA THR A 141 5.23 -21.36 -23.05
C THR A 141 4.15 -20.37 -23.48
N LEU A 142 4.25 -19.83 -24.70
CA LEU A 142 3.25 -18.91 -25.24
C LEU A 142 1.84 -19.53 -25.25
N ASP A 143 1.72 -20.80 -25.63
CA ASP A 143 0.43 -21.51 -25.68
C ASP A 143 -0.15 -21.75 -24.28
N GLU A 144 0.70 -22.03 -23.28
CA GLU A 144 0.28 -22.08 -21.87
C GLU A 144 -0.23 -20.72 -21.38
N LYS A 145 0.45 -19.63 -21.74
CA LYS A 145 0.00 -18.27 -21.40
C LYS A 145 -1.34 -17.94 -22.04
N ILE A 146 -1.54 -18.28 -23.31
CA ILE A 146 -2.80 -18.07 -24.02
C ILE A 146 -3.92 -18.86 -23.35
N ARG A 147 -3.71 -20.17 -23.09
CA ARG A 147 -4.69 -21.01 -22.39
C ARG A 147 -5.03 -20.47 -21.01
N TYR A 148 -4.03 -20.04 -20.24
CA TYR A 148 -4.23 -19.43 -18.93
C TYR A 148 -5.10 -18.18 -19.00
N LEU A 149 -4.78 -17.26 -19.93
CA LEU A 149 -5.54 -16.02 -20.12
C LEU A 149 -7.00 -16.32 -20.51
N SER A 150 -7.23 -17.20 -21.47
CA SER A 150 -8.58 -17.59 -21.90
C SER A 150 -9.40 -18.23 -20.77
N ALA A 151 -8.80 -19.08 -19.95
CA ALA A 151 -9.49 -19.77 -18.87
C ALA A 151 -9.80 -18.88 -17.66
N ASN A 152 -8.97 -17.85 -17.42
CA ASN A 152 -9.01 -17.05 -16.20
C ASN A 152 -9.49 -15.60 -16.39
N ILE A 153 -9.78 -15.17 -17.61
CA ILE A 153 -10.29 -13.82 -17.85
C ILE A 153 -11.58 -13.59 -17.05
N GLY A 154 -11.67 -12.42 -16.40
CA GLY A 154 -12.78 -12.06 -15.51
C GLY A 154 -12.76 -12.75 -14.14
N ARG A 155 -11.84 -13.69 -13.87
CA ARG A 155 -11.72 -14.39 -12.59
C ARG A 155 -10.72 -13.72 -11.65
N GLU A 156 -10.89 -13.95 -10.36
CA GLU A 156 -9.82 -13.72 -9.40
C GLU A 156 -8.69 -14.74 -9.58
N VAL A 157 -7.48 -14.25 -9.73
CA VAL A 157 -6.26 -15.04 -9.80
C VAL A 157 -5.35 -14.74 -8.63
N ARG A 158 -4.61 -15.76 -8.19
CA ARG A 158 -3.64 -15.63 -7.11
C ARG A 158 -2.37 -14.99 -7.65
N VAL A 159 -1.83 -14.04 -6.89
CA VAL A 159 -0.59 -13.34 -7.20
C VAL A 159 0.27 -13.39 -5.95
N THR A 160 1.48 -13.93 -6.08
CA THR A 160 2.45 -13.96 -4.99
C THR A 160 3.32 -12.70 -5.04
N LEU A 161 3.25 -11.91 -3.97
CA LEU A 161 4.16 -10.80 -3.70
C LEU A 161 5.38 -11.33 -2.95
N HIS A 162 6.54 -10.70 -3.14
CA HIS A 162 7.75 -11.07 -2.40
C HIS A 162 7.62 -10.83 -0.89
N ARG A 163 6.88 -9.80 -0.49
CA ARG A 163 6.56 -9.41 0.89
C ARG A 163 5.41 -8.39 0.88
N ALA A 164 4.86 -8.06 2.05
CA ALA A 164 3.80 -7.06 2.17
C ALA A 164 4.29 -5.64 1.81
N HIS A 165 5.54 -5.29 2.14
CA HIS A 165 6.17 -4.01 1.80
C HIS A 165 6.60 -3.95 0.33
N LEU A 166 5.85 -3.21 -0.48
CA LEU A 166 6.00 -3.13 -1.94
C LEU A 166 7.06 -2.12 -2.39
N SER A 167 7.03 -0.93 -1.81
CA SER A 167 7.92 0.20 -2.10
C SER A 167 7.92 1.16 -0.91
N GLU A 168 8.72 2.22 -0.94
CA GLU A 168 8.82 3.20 0.16
C GLU A 168 7.43 3.60 0.69
N GLY A 169 7.18 3.27 1.97
CA GLY A 169 5.94 3.56 2.67
C GLY A 169 4.71 2.78 2.22
N LEU A 170 4.77 1.90 1.22
CA LEU A 170 3.61 1.21 0.65
C LEU A 170 3.53 -0.26 1.03
N PHE A 171 2.42 -0.64 1.68
CA PHE A 171 2.17 -2.00 2.13
C PHE A 171 0.84 -2.53 1.58
N ASP A 172 0.85 -3.76 1.05
CA ASP A 172 -0.36 -4.48 0.67
C ASP A 172 -0.89 -5.27 1.88
N LEU A 173 -2.17 -5.09 2.21
CA LEU A 173 -2.78 -5.74 3.37
C LEU A 173 -3.68 -6.92 2.99
N ARG A 174 -3.93 -7.14 1.69
CA ARG A 174 -4.92 -8.13 1.24
C ARG A 174 -4.51 -9.58 1.48
N GLY A 175 -3.22 -9.82 1.69
CA GLY A 175 -2.71 -11.13 2.02
C GLY A 175 -2.62 -11.40 3.52
N PHE A 176 -3.08 -10.46 4.36
CA PHE A 176 -3.25 -10.73 5.78
C PHE A 176 -4.39 -11.75 5.98
N PRO A 177 -4.16 -12.88 6.65
CA PRO A 177 -5.18 -13.89 6.86
C PRO A 177 -6.22 -13.40 7.89
N PRO A 178 -7.51 -13.24 7.54
CA PRO A 178 -8.52 -12.70 8.46
C PRO A 178 -8.66 -13.49 9.76
N ALA A 179 -8.58 -14.82 9.68
CA ALA A 179 -8.67 -15.71 10.84
C ALA A 179 -7.44 -15.69 11.76
N ALA A 180 -6.37 -14.99 11.37
CA ALA A 180 -5.15 -14.94 12.15
C ALA A 180 -5.14 -13.82 13.19
N PHE A 181 -6.01 -12.81 13.09
CA PHE A 181 -5.93 -11.68 14.01
C PHE A 181 -6.49 -12.00 15.40
N ASN A 182 -5.62 -11.91 16.41
CA ASN A 182 -5.93 -11.92 17.82
C ASN A 182 -5.25 -10.71 18.49
N PRO A 183 -6.00 -9.73 19.02
CA PRO A 183 -5.43 -8.55 19.65
C PRO A 183 -4.62 -8.86 20.93
N ALA A 184 -4.81 -10.04 21.54
CA ALA A 184 -4.02 -10.49 22.69
C ALA A 184 -2.65 -11.05 22.29
N ASN A 185 -2.46 -11.42 21.02
CA ASN A 185 -1.19 -11.95 20.54
C ASN A 185 -0.17 -10.81 20.36
N ALA A 186 1.05 -11.06 20.84
CA ALA A 186 2.18 -10.15 20.67
C ALA A 186 3.45 -10.93 20.41
N PHE A 187 4.29 -10.43 19.50
CA PHE A 187 5.60 -10.98 19.19
C PHE A 187 6.69 -10.09 19.74
N ARG A 188 7.84 -10.70 20.05
CA ARG A 188 9.01 -9.99 20.54
C ARG A 188 9.85 -9.55 19.36
N LEU A 189 10.08 -8.25 19.24
CA LEU A 189 10.98 -7.63 18.26
C LEU A 189 12.22 -7.16 19.01
N LEU A 190 13.40 -7.58 18.54
CA LEU A 190 14.69 -7.14 19.06
C LEU A 190 15.34 -6.20 18.05
N THR A 191 15.86 -5.08 18.52
CA THR A 191 16.74 -4.19 17.74
C THR A 191 18.11 -4.11 18.40
N TYR A 192 19.15 -4.23 17.59
CA TYR A 192 20.54 -4.37 18.01
C TYR A 192 21.48 -3.87 16.90
N THR A 193 22.79 -4.02 17.08
CA THR A 193 23.77 -3.74 16.03
C THR A 193 24.46 -5.01 15.56
N ARG A 194 24.79 -5.05 14.27
CA ARG A 194 25.54 -6.13 13.65
C ARG A 194 26.59 -5.54 12.73
N GLY A 195 27.87 -5.75 13.04
CA GLY A 195 28.96 -5.14 12.28
C GLY A 195 28.90 -3.62 12.31
N GLY A 196 28.42 -3.02 13.41
CA GLY A 196 28.24 -1.57 13.56
C GLY A 196 27.02 -0.97 12.84
N ALA A 197 26.26 -1.75 12.07
CA ALA A 197 25.02 -1.30 11.43
C ALA A 197 23.79 -1.67 12.27
N PRO A 198 22.67 -0.91 12.18
CA PRO A 198 21.40 -1.31 12.77
C PRO A 198 20.95 -2.68 12.24
N ALA A 199 20.40 -3.51 13.13
CA ALA A 199 19.83 -4.81 12.81
C ALA A 199 18.58 -5.06 13.67
N ALA A 200 17.70 -5.94 13.18
CA ALA A 200 16.51 -6.30 13.90
C ALA A 200 16.03 -7.72 13.57
N CYS A 201 15.41 -8.38 14.53
CA CYS A 201 14.81 -9.69 14.35
C CYS A 201 13.54 -9.87 15.18
N VAL A 202 12.66 -10.75 14.73
CA VAL A 202 11.44 -11.15 15.45
C VAL A 202 11.64 -12.54 16.00
N LEU A 203 11.14 -12.76 17.22
CA LEU A 203 11.12 -14.07 17.87
C LEU A 203 9.73 -14.70 17.78
N ASN A 204 9.72 -16.02 17.72
CA ASN A 204 8.49 -16.79 17.82
C ASN A 204 8.04 -16.92 19.29
N ALA A 205 6.90 -17.57 19.52
CA ALA A 205 6.29 -17.71 20.85
C ALA A 205 7.18 -18.44 21.88
N ILE A 206 8.08 -19.33 21.43
CA ILE A 206 9.01 -20.07 22.29
C ILE A 206 10.37 -19.36 22.47
N GLY A 207 10.51 -18.15 21.92
CA GLY A 207 11.70 -17.30 22.10
C GLY A 207 12.85 -17.56 21.11
N ASN A 208 12.64 -18.41 20.10
CA ASN A 208 13.63 -18.64 19.05
C ASN A 208 13.50 -17.58 17.94
N LEU A 209 14.59 -17.38 17.19
CA LEU A 209 14.58 -16.54 15.99
C LEU A 209 13.51 -17.03 15.00
N ASP A 210 12.54 -16.17 14.70
CA ASP A 210 11.51 -16.40 13.67
C ASP A 210 12.04 -15.90 12.32
N PHE A 211 12.39 -14.62 12.24
CA PHE A 211 13.02 -14.05 11.06
C PHE A 211 13.85 -12.80 11.38
N ARG A 212 14.82 -12.53 10.51
CA ARG A 212 15.62 -11.30 10.51
C ARG A 212 15.01 -10.29 9.53
N LEU A 213 15.09 -9.00 9.86
CA LEU A 213 14.68 -7.94 8.95
C LEU A 213 15.81 -7.68 7.94
N ALA A 214 15.48 -7.72 6.66
CA ALA A 214 16.42 -7.36 5.59
C ALA A 214 16.78 -5.86 5.61
N ASP A 215 15.82 -5.02 6.01
CA ASP A 215 15.98 -3.58 6.16
C ASP A 215 15.33 -3.11 7.47
N PRO A 216 16.12 -2.78 8.50
CA PRO A 216 15.60 -2.27 9.77
C PRO A 216 14.87 -0.92 9.66
N HIS A 217 15.06 -0.15 8.58
CA HIS A 217 14.38 1.16 8.43
C HIS A 217 12.86 1.02 8.35
N VAL A 218 12.35 -0.16 7.97
CA VAL A 218 10.91 -0.45 7.95
C VAL A 218 10.26 -0.30 9.33
N LEU A 219 11.04 -0.43 10.41
CA LEU A 219 10.56 -0.25 11.79
C LEU A 219 10.10 1.19 12.07
N SER A 220 10.64 2.17 11.35
CA SER A 220 10.17 3.56 11.46
C SER A 220 8.71 3.71 11.05
N TYR A 221 8.25 2.94 10.05
CA TYR A 221 6.82 2.91 9.66
C TYR A 221 5.96 2.24 10.73
N LEU A 222 6.43 1.17 11.36
CA LEU A 222 5.70 0.52 12.45
C LEU A 222 5.50 1.46 13.64
N SER A 223 6.58 2.10 14.09
CA SER A 223 6.51 3.08 15.20
C SER A 223 5.57 4.23 14.84
N LEU A 224 5.71 4.78 13.63
CA LEU A 224 4.83 5.87 13.17
C LEU A 224 3.35 5.42 13.13
N PHE A 225 3.08 4.21 12.65
CA PHE A 225 1.73 3.65 12.60
C PHE A 225 1.11 3.51 13.99
N GLU A 226 1.84 2.88 14.91
CA GLU A 226 1.38 2.65 16.28
C GLU A 226 1.03 3.97 16.99
N HIS A 227 1.90 4.96 16.90
CA HIS A 227 1.62 6.27 17.48
C HIS A 227 0.46 7.01 16.78
N THR A 228 0.31 6.82 15.46
CA THR A 228 -0.85 7.38 14.73
C THR A 228 -2.15 6.75 15.20
N LEU A 229 -2.18 5.44 15.46
CA LEU A 229 -3.34 4.75 16.00
C LEU A 229 -3.70 5.23 17.41
N ALA A 230 -2.69 5.58 18.22
CA ALA A 230 -2.92 6.18 19.53
C ALA A 230 -3.46 7.62 19.44
N ALA A 231 -3.01 8.39 18.44
CA ALA A 231 -3.39 9.79 18.26
C ALA A 231 -4.71 9.99 17.48
N ASN A 232 -5.09 9.06 16.60
CA ASN A 232 -6.27 9.17 15.75
C ASN A 232 -7.28 8.02 16.00
N PRO A 233 -8.34 8.27 16.80
CA PRO A 233 -9.39 7.29 17.05
C PRO A 233 -10.12 6.81 15.79
N ASP A 234 -10.24 7.63 14.75
CA ASP A 234 -10.95 7.26 13.52
C ASP A 234 -10.14 6.22 12.73
N LEU A 235 -8.83 6.43 12.61
CA LEU A 235 -7.92 5.45 12.03
C LEU A 235 -7.91 4.16 12.86
N ARG A 236 -7.90 4.27 14.18
CA ARG A 236 -7.98 3.10 15.06
C ARG A 236 -9.25 2.29 14.79
N ARG A 237 -10.41 2.93 14.71
CA ARG A 237 -11.68 2.25 14.38
C ARG A 237 -11.65 1.59 13.00
N ALA A 238 -11.04 2.22 12.00
CA ALA A 238 -10.90 1.63 10.66
C ALA A 238 -9.98 0.40 10.66
N VAL A 239 -8.88 0.44 11.41
CA VAL A 239 -7.99 -0.72 11.62
C VAL A 239 -8.73 -1.83 12.35
N ASP A 240 -9.39 -1.52 13.48
CA ASP A 240 -10.14 -2.50 14.25
C ASP A 240 -11.23 -3.15 13.38
N ALA A 241 -11.97 -2.38 12.56
CA ALA A 241 -12.93 -2.93 11.61
C ALA A 241 -12.29 -3.90 10.59
N CYS A 242 -11.11 -3.56 10.06
CA CYS A 242 -10.41 -4.42 9.08
C CYS A 242 -9.95 -5.75 9.67
N PHE A 243 -9.43 -5.73 10.89
CA PHE A 243 -8.76 -6.89 11.46
C PHE A 243 -9.68 -7.69 12.41
N LEU A 244 -10.78 -7.11 12.89
CA LEU A 244 -11.84 -7.84 13.60
C LEU A 244 -12.94 -8.38 12.67
N GLY A 245 -12.79 -8.21 11.35
CA GLY A 245 -13.63 -8.89 10.34
C GLY A 245 -14.81 -8.09 9.80
N SER A 246 -15.03 -6.85 10.25
CA SER A 246 -16.12 -5.98 9.76
C SER A 246 -15.75 -5.19 8.49
N ALA A 247 -14.52 -5.31 8.01
CA ALA A 247 -14.01 -4.74 6.77
C ALA A 247 -12.85 -5.59 6.23
N ARG A 248 -12.52 -5.43 4.95
CA ARG A 248 -11.34 -6.04 4.32
C ARG A 248 -10.25 -4.97 4.13
N PRO A 249 -9.06 -5.16 4.69
CA PRO A 249 -7.96 -4.22 4.48
C PRO A 249 -7.40 -4.36 3.06
N VAL A 250 -7.06 -3.23 2.44
CA VAL A 250 -6.50 -3.20 1.08
C VAL A 250 -5.05 -2.74 1.10
N ARG A 251 -4.77 -1.57 1.67
CA ARG A 251 -3.46 -0.94 1.57
C ARG A 251 -3.19 -0.01 2.75
N LEU A 252 -1.94 0.00 3.21
CA LEU A 252 -1.42 1.01 4.12
C LEU A 252 -0.32 1.80 3.40
N PHE A 253 -0.40 3.13 3.44
CA PHE A 253 0.56 3.99 2.76
C PHE A 253 1.04 5.14 3.66
N PHE A 254 2.35 5.33 3.71
CA PHE A 254 3.02 6.44 4.40
C PHE A 254 3.55 7.41 3.35
N ASN A 255 2.91 8.57 3.21
CA ASN A 255 3.24 9.54 2.18
C ASN A 255 3.83 10.82 2.78
N ARG A 256 5.01 11.23 2.32
CA ARG A 256 5.62 12.52 2.70
C ARG A 256 5.30 13.66 1.74
N GLN A 257 4.80 13.36 0.55
CA GLN A 257 4.46 14.34 -0.48
C GLN A 257 2.93 14.46 -0.54
N LEU A 258 2.38 15.38 0.24
CA LEU A 258 0.95 15.62 0.27
C LEU A 258 0.58 16.74 -0.69
N GLU A 259 -0.55 16.57 -1.38
CA GLU A 259 -1.17 17.60 -2.21
C GLU A 259 -2.08 18.53 -1.40
N VAL A 260 -2.18 18.32 -0.08
CA VAL A 260 -3.03 19.13 0.80
C VAL A 260 -2.34 20.47 1.07
N ASP A 261 -2.90 21.53 0.48
CA ASP A 261 -2.41 22.90 0.63
C ASP A 261 -3.24 23.69 1.66
N TYR A 262 -2.71 23.81 2.87
CA TYR A 262 -3.32 24.58 3.96
C TYR A 262 -3.15 26.11 3.80
N SER A 263 -2.46 26.59 2.77
CA SER A 263 -2.41 28.03 2.47
C SER A 263 -3.75 28.57 1.97
N LYS A 264 -4.55 27.71 1.32
CA LYS A 264 -5.87 28.04 0.76
C LYS A 264 -7.04 27.54 1.60
N ALA A 265 -6.77 26.66 2.55
CA ALA A 265 -7.78 26.09 3.44
C ALA A 265 -7.96 26.91 4.72
N ASN A 266 -9.08 26.67 5.41
CA ASN A 266 -9.21 27.08 6.81
C ASN A 266 -8.16 26.38 7.68
N LEU A 267 -7.74 27.03 8.77
CA LEU A 267 -6.82 26.40 9.71
C LEU A 267 -7.42 25.06 10.21
N PRO A 268 -6.60 24.02 10.40
CA PRO A 268 -7.05 22.76 11.00
C PRO A 268 -7.72 22.98 12.37
N GLU A 269 -8.64 22.09 12.76
CA GLU A 269 -9.41 22.23 14.00
C GLU A 269 -8.50 22.37 15.24
N ILE A 270 -7.36 21.68 15.26
CA ILE A 270 -6.39 21.79 16.33
C ILE A 270 -5.92 23.25 16.53
N TYR A 271 -5.64 23.99 15.46
CA TYR A 271 -5.26 25.40 15.57
C TYR A 271 -6.45 26.30 15.86
N ARG A 272 -7.60 26.06 15.22
CA ARG A 272 -8.82 26.83 15.48
C ARG A 272 -9.22 26.75 16.96
N SER A 273 -9.15 25.57 17.55
CA SER A 273 -9.45 25.37 18.97
C SER A 273 -8.48 26.11 19.91
N LEU A 274 -7.20 26.21 19.56
CA LEU A 274 -6.19 26.88 20.38
C LEU A 274 -6.24 28.41 20.29
N LEU A 275 -6.50 28.94 19.09
CA LEU A 275 -6.58 30.37 18.87
C LEU A 275 -7.88 30.97 19.40
N ARG A 276 -8.98 30.19 19.45
CA ARG A 276 -10.26 30.64 20.07
C ARG A 276 -10.08 31.17 21.50
N SER A 277 -9.08 30.68 22.23
CA SER A 277 -8.88 31.03 23.64
C SER A 277 -7.96 32.22 23.89
N ASN A 278 -7.19 32.69 22.90
CA ASN A 278 -6.28 33.86 22.96
C ASN A 278 -5.63 34.06 21.57
N ASP A 279 -6.31 34.73 20.64
CA ASP A 279 -5.72 35.01 19.32
C ASP A 279 -5.11 36.43 19.31
N PRO A 280 -3.77 36.56 19.30
CA PRO A 280 -3.16 37.82 18.91
C PRO A 280 -3.39 38.07 17.41
N ASP A 281 -3.73 39.30 17.05
CA ASP A 281 -3.96 39.69 15.65
C ASP A 281 -2.83 39.21 14.73
N GLY A 282 -3.19 38.42 13.70
CA GLY A 282 -2.25 37.95 12.68
C GLY A 282 -1.60 36.57 12.93
N SER A 283 -1.95 35.83 14.00
CA SER A 283 -1.42 34.47 14.24
C SER A 283 -1.62 33.54 13.05
N LYS A 284 -2.78 33.62 12.39
CA LYS A 284 -3.10 32.82 11.20
C LYS A 284 -2.06 32.99 10.08
N ASN A 285 -1.61 34.22 9.84
CA ASN A 285 -0.62 34.54 8.81
C ASN A 285 0.77 33.97 9.13
N LEU A 286 1.04 33.68 10.41
CA LEU A 286 2.28 33.04 10.85
C LEU A 286 2.20 31.52 10.74
N ILE A 287 1.03 30.95 11.01
CA ILE A 287 0.82 29.51 11.05
C ILE A 287 0.69 28.93 9.63
N GLN A 288 -0.13 29.51 8.76
CA GLN A 288 -0.41 28.93 7.44
C GLN A 288 0.84 28.56 6.61
N PRO A 289 1.90 29.41 6.52
CA PRO A 289 3.08 29.08 5.72
C PRO A 289 3.82 27.83 6.20
N VAL A 290 3.82 27.56 7.51
CA VAL A 290 4.56 26.42 8.06
C VAL A 290 3.79 25.12 7.96
N LEU A 291 2.45 25.16 7.88
CA LEU A 291 1.61 23.96 7.87
C LEU A 291 1.88 23.02 6.69
N ASN A 292 2.34 23.55 5.56
CA ASN A 292 2.63 22.77 4.35
C ASN A 292 4.02 22.14 4.33
N SER A 293 4.84 22.37 5.37
CA SER A 293 6.19 21.83 5.46
C SER A 293 6.24 20.60 6.37
N MET A 294 7.15 19.65 6.11
CA MET A 294 7.40 18.49 6.99
C MET A 294 6.15 17.69 7.39
N GLN A 295 5.20 17.55 6.47
CA GLN A 295 4.03 16.72 6.68
C GLN A 295 4.32 15.25 6.37
N THR A 296 3.55 14.36 6.98
CA THR A 296 3.50 12.95 6.60
C THR A 296 2.07 12.45 6.78
N ALA A 297 1.50 11.81 5.76
CA ALA A 297 0.22 11.15 5.89
C ALA A 297 0.38 9.65 6.11
N VAL A 298 -0.51 9.11 6.94
CA VAL A 298 -0.74 7.68 7.09
C VAL A 298 -2.13 7.38 6.55
N SER A 299 -2.19 6.63 5.45
CA SER A 299 -3.41 6.33 4.72
C SER A 299 -3.73 4.84 4.80
N LEU A 300 -4.90 4.49 5.29
CA LEU A 300 -5.44 3.13 5.26
C LEU A 300 -6.60 3.07 4.27
N SER A 301 -6.46 2.25 3.23
CA SER A 301 -7.55 1.93 2.31
C SER A 301 -8.17 0.58 2.65
N TYR A 302 -9.50 0.52 2.67
CA TYR A 302 -10.26 -0.67 3.07
C TYR A 302 -11.63 -0.74 2.39
N LEU A 303 -12.19 -1.94 2.34
CA LEU A 303 -13.54 -2.22 1.88
C LEU A 303 -14.42 -2.59 3.09
N PRO A 304 -15.41 -1.78 3.48
CA PRO A 304 -16.38 -2.17 4.50
C PRO A 304 -17.10 -3.48 4.12
N ALA A 305 -17.68 -4.16 5.11
CA ALA A 305 -18.65 -5.22 4.86
C ALA A 305 -19.74 -4.71 3.89
N ALA A 306 -20.06 -5.51 2.87
CA ALA A 306 -20.96 -5.10 1.82
C ALA A 306 -22.40 -5.02 2.36
N ASP A 307 -22.96 -3.81 2.40
CA ASP A 307 -24.41 -3.66 2.19
C ASP A 307 -24.67 -3.93 0.71
N ALA A 308 -25.81 -4.55 0.38
CA ALA A 308 -26.18 -4.95 -0.98
C ALA A 308 -25.94 -3.79 -1.99
N GLY A 309 -24.82 -3.84 -2.70
CA GLY A 309 -24.33 -2.71 -3.50
C GLY A 309 -22.90 -2.90 -4.02
N ALA A 310 -22.44 -1.95 -4.84
CA ALA A 310 -21.09 -1.96 -5.39
C ALA A 310 -20.05 -1.69 -4.30
N GLU A 311 -18.94 -2.45 -4.31
CA GLU A 311 -17.84 -2.26 -3.38
C GLU A 311 -17.29 -0.83 -3.47
N LYS A 312 -17.35 -0.10 -2.35
CA LYS A 312 -16.81 1.26 -2.25
C LYS A 312 -15.50 1.20 -1.47
N LEU A 313 -14.43 1.70 -2.07
CA LEU A 313 -13.14 1.79 -1.40
C LEU A 313 -13.12 3.02 -0.51
N PHE A 314 -13.00 2.80 0.79
CA PHE A 314 -12.80 3.86 1.76
C PHE A 314 -11.31 4.07 2.00
N THR A 315 -10.92 5.31 2.25
CA THR A 315 -9.56 5.67 2.65
C THR A 315 -9.61 6.60 3.85
N GLN A 316 -9.05 6.15 4.97
CA GLN A 316 -8.80 6.98 6.14
C GLN A 316 -7.39 7.54 6.05
N VAL A 317 -7.24 8.86 6.13
CA VAL A 317 -5.95 9.55 6.05
C VAL A 317 -5.73 10.33 7.34
N SER A 318 -4.61 10.07 8.01
CA SER A 318 -4.13 10.88 9.15
C SER A 318 -2.99 11.75 8.67
N ILE A 319 -3.13 13.07 8.76
CA ILE A 319 -2.08 14.01 8.41
C ILE A 319 -1.31 14.35 9.68
N LEU A 320 -0.03 14.02 9.69
CA LEU A 320 0.89 14.31 10.77
C LEU A 320 1.78 15.48 10.37
N HIS A 321 2.09 16.34 11.34
CA HIS A 321 3.01 17.46 11.13
C HIS A 321 4.16 17.38 12.11
N ASP A 322 5.38 17.49 11.58
CA ASP A 322 6.58 17.46 12.41
C ASP A 322 6.71 18.77 13.20
N LEU A 323 6.95 18.65 14.50
CA LEU A 323 7.08 19.78 15.41
C LEU A 323 8.21 20.74 15.00
N ARG A 324 9.25 20.24 14.31
CA ARG A 324 10.36 21.06 13.78
C ARG A 324 9.89 22.15 12.82
N ALA A 325 8.80 21.93 12.10
CA ALA A 325 8.22 22.96 11.22
C ALA A 325 7.75 24.20 12.01
N LEU A 326 7.50 24.06 13.31
CA LEU A 326 7.02 25.13 14.18
C LEU A 326 8.14 25.87 14.93
N ASP A 327 9.41 25.52 14.72
CA ASP A 327 10.52 26.11 15.47
C ASP A 327 10.60 27.64 15.30
N SER A 328 10.26 28.14 14.11
CA SER A 328 10.14 29.58 13.83
C SER A 328 9.04 30.28 14.63
N LEU A 329 7.99 29.53 15.01
CA LEU A 329 6.85 30.03 15.79
C LEU A 329 7.10 29.98 17.29
N ARG A 330 8.11 29.25 17.77
CA ARG A 330 8.37 29.06 19.21
C ARG A 330 8.48 30.37 20.00
N LYS A 331 9.08 31.41 19.41
CA LYS A 331 9.22 32.73 20.05
C LYS A 331 7.98 33.62 19.87
N ARG A 332 7.27 33.48 18.75
CA ARG A 332 6.16 34.36 18.36
C ARG A 332 4.80 33.89 18.89
N LEU A 333 4.63 32.57 18.99
CA LEU A 333 3.43 31.88 19.45
C LEU A 333 3.83 30.77 20.46
N PRO A 334 4.45 31.12 21.60
CA PRO A 334 4.98 30.13 22.54
C PRO A 334 3.91 29.22 23.13
N ALA A 335 2.69 29.74 23.37
CA ALA A 335 1.57 28.95 23.87
C ALA A 335 1.13 27.86 22.87
N VAL A 336 1.05 28.22 21.58
CA VAL A 336 0.71 27.28 20.50
C VAL A 336 1.79 26.21 20.38
N TYR A 337 3.07 26.60 20.37
CA TYR A 337 4.18 25.64 20.32
C TYR A 337 4.17 24.69 21.53
N ALA A 338 3.96 25.21 22.74
CA ALA A 338 3.94 24.42 23.96
C ALA A 338 2.79 23.40 23.96
N GLU A 339 1.60 23.79 23.52
CA GLU A 339 0.47 22.86 23.38
C GLU A 339 0.77 21.76 22.38
N LEU A 340 1.21 22.12 21.16
CA LEU A 340 1.47 21.14 20.10
C LEU A 340 2.62 20.21 20.48
N SER A 341 3.64 20.72 21.17
CA SER A 341 4.73 19.92 21.74
C SER A 341 4.22 18.90 22.75
N ARG A 342 3.21 19.25 23.57
CA ARG A 342 2.58 18.34 24.54
C ARG A 342 1.77 17.24 23.87
N ARG A 343 1.12 17.56 22.74
CA ARG A 343 0.34 16.59 21.95
C ARG A 343 1.21 15.75 21.02
N ALA A 344 2.46 16.15 20.79
CA ALA A 344 3.36 15.45 19.90
C ALA A 344 3.92 14.18 20.55
N PHE A 345 3.96 13.09 19.77
CA PHE A 345 4.63 11.85 20.09
C PHE A 345 5.99 11.77 19.37
N SER A 346 6.92 11.01 19.94
CA SER A 346 8.24 10.77 19.34
C SER A 346 8.23 9.47 18.55
N SER A 347 8.74 9.49 17.33
CA SER A 347 9.09 8.31 16.55
C SER A 347 10.52 8.44 16.02
N ASP A 348 11.06 7.37 15.44
CA ASP A 348 12.39 7.40 14.82
C ASP A 348 12.49 8.41 13.66
N ALA A 349 11.36 8.84 13.09
CA ALA A 349 11.31 9.80 11.99
C ALA A 349 11.23 11.28 12.44
N GLY A 350 10.90 11.54 13.71
CA GLY A 350 10.65 12.90 14.21
C GLY A 350 9.66 12.96 15.38
N ARG A 351 9.29 14.19 15.77
CA ARG A 351 8.24 14.43 16.77
C ARG A 351 7.01 14.94 16.05
N PHE A 352 5.94 14.16 16.06
CA PHE A 352 4.75 14.42 15.26
C PHE A 352 3.54 14.65 16.14
N TYR A 353 2.63 15.50 15.70
CA TYR A 353 1.26 15.56 16.21
C TYR A 353 0.27 15.37 15.06
N LEU A 354 -0.94 14.93 15.39
CA LEU A 354 -2.03 14.82 14.42
C LEU A 354 -2.50 16.23 14.05
N LEU A 355 -2.26 16.63 12.80
CA LEU A 355 -2.69 17.90 12.25
C LEU A 355 -4.17 17.82 11.83
N ASP A 356 -4.54 16.74 11.13
CA ASP A 356 -5.85 16.59 10.52
C ASP A 356 -6.19 15.11 10.24
N SER A 357 -7.47 14.82 10.05
CA SER A 357 -8.00 13.49 9.74
C SER A 357 -9.02 13.61 8.61
N ILE A 358 -8.79 12.90 7.50
CA ILE A 358 -9.61 12.96 6.30
C ILE A 358 -10.16 11.56 6.02
N THR A 359 -11.46 11.48 5.74
CA THR A 359 -12.10 10.26 5.24
C THR A 359 -12.57 10.49 3.82
N GLY A 360 -12.05 9.70 2.89
CA GLY A 360 -12.46 9.70 1.49
C GLY A 360 -13.11 8.37 1.12
N ALA A 361 -13.98 8.39 0.12
CA ALA A 361 -14.55 7.18 -0.44
C ALA A 361 -14.65 7.28 -1.95
N THR A 362 -14.04 6.35 -2.66
CA THR A 362 -14.07 6.26 -4.13
C THR A 362 -14.95 5.08 -4.52
N HIS A 363 -15.80 5.28 -5.54
CA HIS A 363 -16.53 4.16 -6.12
C HIS A 363 -15.54 3.17 -6.75
N GLY A 364 -15.63 1.88 -6.37
CA GLY A 364 -15.02 0.83 -7.17
C GLY A 364 -15.77 0.81 -8.50
N SER A 365 -15.08 1.23 -9.57
CA SER A 365 -15.61 1.34 -10.94
C SER A 365 -15.89 -0.01 -11.55
#